data_AF-A0A814TX06-F1
#
_entry.id   AF-A0A814TX06-F1
#
_cell.length_a   1.000
_cell.length_b   1.000
_cell.length_c   1.000
_cell.angle_alpha   90.00
_cell.angle_beta   90.00
_cell.angle_gamma   90.00
#
_symmetry.space_group_name_H-M   'P 1'
#
loop_
_entity.id
_entity.type
_entity.pdbx_description
1 polymer ?
#
loop_
_entity_poly.entity_id
_entity_poly.type
_entity_poly.pdbx_seq_one_letter_code
_entity_poly.pdbx_strand_id
1 'polypeptide(L)'
;MINDFIRIFHAQSFQLLKRLLGRRWQSSSSYDPKDNDLIPPTTCCMSNCANCVWIAFAEEVAQRYPDGPIEVIDDVLKRYIDDKSFREFLEFEIQARLREKK
;
A
#
# COMPACT_ATOMS: atom_id res chain seq x y z
N MET A 1 -25.66 -29.02 -15.84
CA MET A 1 -25.67 -27.91 -16.83
C MET A 1 -26.36 -26.62 -16.33
N ILE A 2 -26.94 -26.58 -15.12
CA ILE A 2 -27.51 -25.34 -14.53
C ILE A 2 -26.55 -24.71 -13.49
N ASN A 3 -25.65 -25.49 -12.90
CA ASN A 3 -24.75 -25.04 -11.81
C ASN A 3 -23.50 -24.26 -12.29
N ASP A 4 -23.14 -24.31 -13.58
CA ASP A 4 -22.01 -23.54 -14.12
C ASP A 4 -22.40 -22.12 -14.51
N PHE A 5 -23.67 -21.90 -14.89
CA PHE A 5 -24.19 -20.56 -15.23
C PHE A 5 -24.24 -19.63 -14.02
N ILE A 6 -24.58 -20.15 -12.84
CA ILE A 6 -24.61 -19.37 -11.58
C ILE A 6 -23.20 -18.92 -11.17
N ARG A 7 -22.18 -19.74 -11.43
CA ARG A 7 -20.78 -19.41 -11.11
C ARG A 7 -20.20 -18.31 -12.01
N ILE A 8 -20.59 -18.29 -13.29
CA ILE A 8 -20.11 -17.29 -14.27
C ILE A 8 -20.79 -15.92 -14.02
N PHE A 9 -22.10 -15.90 -13.74
CA PHE A 9 -22.82 -14.65 -13.45
C PHE A 9 -22.37 -13.98 -12.14
N HIS A 10 -21.97 -14.76 -11.14
CA HIS A 10 -21.41 -14.24 -9.88
C HIS A 10 -19.99 -13.66 -10.05
N ALA A 11 -19.20 -14.17 -10.99
CA ALA A 11 -17.84 -13.68 -11.23
C ALA A 11 -17.81 -12.35 -12.00
N GLN A 12 -18.69 -12.15 -12.99
CA GLN A 12 -18.71 -10.93 -13.81
C GLN A 12 -19.38 -9.74 -13.13
N SER A 13 -20.40 -9.98 -12.30
CA SER A 13 -21.07 -8.92 -11.52
C SER A 13 -20.14 -8.33 -10.45
N PHE A 14 -19.33 -9.15 -9.79
CA PHE A 14 -18.34 -8.70 -8.81
C PHE A 14 -17.26 -7.79 -9.41
N GLN A 15 -16.84 -8.02 -10.66
CA GLN A 15 -15.80 -7.21 -11.31
C GLN A 15 -16.31 -5.82 -11.72
N LEU A 16 -17.56 -5.71 -12.16
CA LEU A 16 -18.20 -4.43 -12.50
C LEU A 16 -18.55 -3.63 -11.24
N LEU A 17 -18.98 -4.29 -10.16
CA LEU A 17 -19.25 -3.62 -8.88
C LEU A 17 -17.96 -3.04 -8.25
N LYS A 18 -16.82 -3.73 -8.36
CA LYS A 18 -15.50 -3.23 -7.92
C LYS A 18 -15.04 -1.98 -8.68
N ARG A 19 -15.45 -1.83 -9.95
CA ARG A 19 -15.18 -0.65 -10.78
C ARG A 19 -16.07 0.54 -10.41
N LEU A 20 -17.34 0.28 -10.08
CA LEU A 20 -18.32 1.33 -9.76
C LEU A 20 -18.27 1.80 -8.29
N LEU A 21 -17.87 0.93 -7.37
CA LEU A 21 -17.76 1.26 -5.93
C LEU A 21 -16.34 1.65 -5.50
N GLY A 22 -15.43 1.92 -6.45
CA GLY A 22 -14.08 2.41 -6.20
C GLY A 22 -13.35 1.63 -5.11
N ARG A 23 -12.78 0.46 -5.44
CA ARG A 23 -11.91 -0.36 -4.56
C ARG A 23 -12.08 -0.05 -3.07
N ARG A 24 -13.15 -0.56 -2.46
CA ARG A 24 -13.30 -0.51 -1.00
C ARG A 24 -12.18 -1.34 -0.40
N TRP A 25 -11.09 -0.68 -0.02
CA TRP A 25 -10.10 -1.16 0.94
C TRP A 25 -10.90 -1.55 2.18
N GLN A 26 -11.17 -2.85 2.33
CA GLN A 26 -11.86 -3.41 3.48
C GLN A 26 -10.83 -3.56 4.59
N SER A 27 -10.44 -2.45 5.21
CA SER A 27 -9.69 -2.45 6.46
C SER A 27 -10.62 -2.87 7.59
N SER A 28 -10.74 -4.19 7.77
CA SER A 28 -11.19 -4.79 9.03
C SER A 28 -10.09 -5.62 9.68
N SER A 29 -8.98 -5.85 8.97
CA SER A 29 -7.81 -6.53 9.47
C SER A 29 -6.59 -5.67 9.19
N SER A 30 -5.82 -5.37 10.22
CA SER A 30 -4.57 -4.60 10.18
C SER A 30 -3.42 -5.31 9.42
N TYR A 31 -3.74 -6.30 8.59
CA TYR A 31 -2.80 -7.19 7.93
C TYR A 31 -3.27 -7.47 6.49
N ASP A 32 -2.56 -6.91 5.50
CA ASP A 32 -2.64 -7.33 4.10
C ASP A 32 -1.51 -8.36 3.85
N PRO A 33 -1.79 -9.53 3.28
CA PRO A 33 -0.75 -10.50 2.91
C PRO A 33 0.40 -9.91 2.08
N LYS A 34 0.15 -8.82 1.33
CA LYS A 34 1.17 -8.08 0.58
C LYS A 34 2.25 -7.44 1.45
N ASP A 35 2.01 -7.29 2.75
CA ASP A 35 2.96 -6.68 3.67
C ASP A 35 4.09 -7.64 4.06
N ASN A 36 3.90 -8.96 3.93
CA ASN A 36 4.92 -9.95 4.31
C ASN A 36 6.21 -9.83 3.50
N ASP A 37 6.12 -9.27 2.29
CA ASP A 37 7.28 -9.13 1.42
C ASP A 37 7.96 -7.76 1.55
N LEU A 38 7.42 -6.85 2.38
CA LEU A 38 8.07 -5.57 2.66
C LEU A 38 9.15 -5.80 3.72
N ILE A 39 10.40 -5.56 3.32
CA ILE A 39 11.56 -5.72 4.19
C ILE A 39 12.02 -4.32 4.62
N PRO A 40 11.78 -3.91 5.88
CA PRO A 40 12.21 -2.59 6.33
C PRO A 40 13.75 -2.54 6.44
N PRO A 41 14.38 -1.40 6.17
CA PRO A 41 15.80 -1.21 6.44
C PRO A 41 16.12 -1.37 7.93
N THR A 42 17.19 -2.09 8.25
CA THR A 42 17.62 -2.30 9.64
C THR A 42 18.51 -1.19 10.18
N THR A 43 18.96 -0.26 9.33
CA THR A 43 19.90 0.80 9.70
C THR A 43 19.49 2.13 9.10
N CYS A 44 19.50 3.20 9.89
CA CYS A 44 19.35 4.58 9.41
C CYS A 44 20.63 5.36 9.72
N CYS A 45 21.17 6.10 8.76
CA CYS A 45 22.36 6.92 8.98
C CYS A 45 22.10 8.17 9.83
N MET A 46 20.83 8.56 10.02
CA MET A 46 20.39 9.77 10.73
C MET A 46 21.09 11.07 10.29
N SER A 47 21.66 11.09 9.08
CA SER A 47 22.52 12.18 8.58
C SER A 47 21.98 12.81 7.30
N ASN A 48 20.71 12.56 6.97
CA ASN A 48 20.04 13.11 5.79
C ASN A 48 20.81 12.86 4.48
N CYS A 49 21.27 11.62 4.25
CA CYS A 49 22.09 11.28 3.09
C CYS A 49 21.28 11.19 1.78
N ALA A 50 21.94 11.43 0.65
CA ALA A 50 21.31 11.36 -0.68
C ALA A 50 20.85 9.93 -1.06
N ASN A 51 21.46 8.90 -0.47
CA ASN A 51 21.15 7.49 -0.71
C ASN A 51 20.41 6.89 0.49
N CYS A 52 19.39 7.58 0.97
CA CYS A 52 18.67 7.16 2.16
C CYS A 52 17.90 5.85 1.90
N VAL A 53 18.24 4.80 2.64
CA VAL A 53 17.64 3.46 2.50
C VAL A 53 16.13 3.44 2.74
N TRP A 54 15.63 4.39 3.54
CA TRP A 54 14.19 4.52 3.79
C TRP A 54 13.44 5.17 2.62
N ILE A 55 14.14 5.90 1.76
CA ILE A 55 13.57 6.43 0.52
C ILE A 55 13.40 5.31 -0.51
N ALA A 56 14.34 4.36 -0.56
CA ALA A 56 14.17 3.14 -1.35
C ALA A 56 12.99 2.30 -0.83
N PHE A 57 12.87 2.14 0.49
CA PHE A 57 11.71 1.50 1.11
C PHE A 57 10.39 2.20 0.78
N ALA A 58 10.34 3.54 0.85
CA ALA A 58 9.19 4.32 0.42
C ALA A 58 8.81 4.06 -1.05
N GLU A 59 9.80 3.85 -1.92
CA GLU A 59 9.53 3.47 -3.31
C GLU A 59 8.87 2.09 -3.42
N GLU A 60 9.37 1.09 -2.70
CA GLU A 60 8.77 -0.26 -2.67
C GLU A 60 7.33 -0.22 -2.15
N VAL A 61 7.06 0.57 -1.10
CA VAL A 61 5.71 0.78 -0.58
C VAL A 61 4.82 1.41 -1.64
N ALA A 62 5.27 2.46 -2.32
CA ALA A 62 4.52 3.11 -3.42
C ALA A 62 4.22 2.14 -4.58
N GLN A 63 5.17 1.26 -4.92
CA GLN A 63 4.96 0.24 -5.96
C GLN A 63 3.93 -0.82 -5.54
N ARG A 64 3.89 -1.17 -4.24
CA ARG A 64 2.93 -2.16 -3.70
C ARG A 64 1.52 -1.60 -3.56
N TYR A 65 1.43 -0.30 -3.25
CA TYR A 65 0.21 0.45 -2.97
C TYR A 65 -0.01 1.61 -3.96
N PRO A 66 -0.09 1.36 -5.29
CA PRO A 66 -0.13 2.44 -6.29
C PRO A 66 -1.40 3.30 -6.22
N ASP A 67 -2.48 2.74 -5.68
CA ASP A 67 -3.77 3.42 -5.45
C ASP A 67 -4.17 3.36 -3.96
N GLY A 68 -3.19 3.21 -3.07
CA GLY A 68 -3.43 3.14 -1.62
C GLY A 68 -3.84 4.49 -1.06
N PRO A 69 -4.95 4.59 -0.30
CA PRO A 69 -5.27 5.82 0.41
C PRO A 69 -4.24 6.04 1.53
N ILE A 70 -4.12 7.29 1.97
CA ILE A 70 -3.12 7.75 2.93
C ILE A 70 -3.17 6.97 4.25
N GLU A 71 -4.37 6.60 4.70
CA GLU A 71 -4.58 5.85 5.94
C GLU A 71 -4.01 4.43 5.85
N VAL A 72 -4.08 3.79 4.67
CA VAL A 72 -3.50 2.47 4.46
C VAL A 72 -1.97 2.56 4.47
N ILE A 73 -1.41 3.61 3.86
CA ILE A 73 0.04 3.84 3.88
C ILE A 73 0.53 4.05 5.31
N ASP A 74 -0.16 4.88 6.10
CA ASP A 74 0.17 5.12 7.51
C ASP A 74 0.11 3.82 8.33
N ASP A 75 -0.92 2.99 8.14
CA ASP A 75 -1.05 1.70 8.82
C ASP A 75 0.02 0.67 8.42
N VAL A 76 0.57 0.74 7.22
CA VAL A 76 1.74 -0.06 6.81
C VAL A 76 2.99 0.45 7.53
N LEU A 77 3.23 1.76 7.53
CA LEU A 77 4.42 2.36 8.14
C LEU A 77 4.48 2.14 9.66
N LYS A 78 3.34 2.19 10.36
CA LYS A 78 3.23 1.93 11.81
C LYS A 78 3.79 0.58 12.25
N ARG A 79 3.90 -0.40 11.36
CA ARG A 79 4.40 -1.75 11.69
C ARG A 79 5.92 -1.82 11.77
N TYR A 80 6.60 -0.86 11.15
CA TYR A 80 8.04 -0.85 11.00
C TYR A 80 8.71 0.35 11.69
N ILE A 81 7.93 1.40 11.97
CA ILE A 81 8.44 2.69 12.41
C ILE A 81 7.59 3.24 13.55
N ASP A 82 8.20 3.35 14.72
CA ASP A 82 7.54 3.92 15.90
C ASP A 82 7.46 5.45 15.83
N ASP A 83 8.52 6.09 15.33
CA ASP A 83 8.62 7.56 15.31
C ASP A 83 7.61 8.19 14.33
N LYS A 84 6.71 9.00 14.87
CA LYS A 84 5.62 9.63 14.10
C LYS A 84 6.17 10.62 13.06
N SER A 85 7.13 11.45 13.43
CA SER A 85 7.69 12.44 12.51
C SER A 85 8.40 11.77 11.34
N PHE A 86 9.03 10.63 11.58
CA PHE A 86 9.66 9.84 10.54
C PHE A 86 8.65 9.14 9.63
N ARG A 87 7.53 8.65 10.17
CA ARG A 87 6.41 8.14 9.35
C ARG A 87 5.82 9.22 8.46
N GLU A 88 5.58 10.42 8.98
CA GLU A 88 5.04 11.54 8.21
C GLU A 88 5.97 11.94 7.06
N PHE A 89 7.28 11.93 7.31
CA PHE A 89 8.28 12.16 6.27
C PHE A 89 8.18 11.10 5.15
N LEU A 90 8.11 9.81 5.49
CA LEU A 90 8.01 8.75 4.50
C LEU A 90 6.66 8.75 3.78
N GLU A 91 5.59 9.07 4.46
CA GLU A 91 4.26 9.21 3.87
C GLU A 91 4.27 10.30 2.78
N PHE A 92 4.88 11.45 3.06
CA PHE A 92 5.05 12.51 2.07
C PHE A 92 5.86 12.04 0.85
N GLU A 93 6.95 11.30 1.09
CA GLU A 93 7.83 10.77 0.06
C GLU A 93 7.15 9.71 -0.84
N ILE A 94 6.33 8.85 -0.24
CA ILE A 94 5.49 7.86 -0.94
C ILE A 94 4.48 8.57 -1.84
N GLN A 95 3.77 9.57 -1.30
CA GLN A 95 2.79 10.32 -2.09
C GLN A 95 3.42 11.09 -3.24
N ALA A 96 4.63 11.65 -3.06
CA ALA A 96 5.35 12.30 -4.14
C ALA A 96 5.59 11.34 -5.32
N ARG A 97 6.03 10.11 -5.04
CA ARG A 97 6.22 9.05 -6.05
C ARG A 97 4.94 8.64 -6.73
N LEU A 98 3.84 8.51 -5.98
CA LEU A 98 2.54 8.17 -6.55
C LEU A 98 2.04 9.25 -7.52
N ARG A 99 2.38 10.51 -7.28
CA ARG A 99 2.06 11.62 -8.19
C ARG A 99 2.94 11.65 -9.43
N GLU A 100 4.23 11.33 -9.30
CA GLU A 100 5.18 11.31 -10.43
C GLU A 100 4.91 10.19 -11.43
N LYS A 101 4.35 9.06 -10.99
CA LYS A 101 4.05 7.89 -11.84
C LYS A 101 2.71 7.97 -12.59
N LYS A 102 2.00 9.10 -12.50
CA LYS A 102 0.67 9.31 -13.09
C LYS A 102 0.73 10.20 -14.34
#